data_AF-A0A5H2XN18-F1
#
_entry.id   AF-A0A5H2XN18-F1
#
_cell.length_a   1.000
_cell.length_b   1.000
_cell.length_c   1.000
_cell.angle_alpha   90.00
_cell.angle_beta   90.00
_cell.angle_gamma   90.00
#
_symmetry.space_group_name_H-M   'P 1'
#
loop_
_entity.id
_entity.type
_entity.pdbx_description
1 polymer ?
#
loop_
_entity_poly.entity_id
_entity_poly.type
_entity_poly.pdbx_seq_one_letter_code
_entity_poly.pdbx_strand_id
1 'polypeptide(L)'
;MVGSLSILLPLSLSSALLSPDQSEFGSTPHCPSLKIIEQRKSNDAEVESLREEYHQRVATLERKVYALTKERDTLRREQNKKSDAAALLKEKDEIINQVMAEGEELSKKQAAQEGQIRKLRAQIREFEEDKKGLITKLQDGKTLDNELEVVEGMKLDRGYISPYFITNQNNQKCELENPLIIIHEKKISSINDVVKVLELVLQL
;
A
#
# COMPACT_ATOMS: atom_id res chain seq x y z
N MET A 1 -22.63 1.84 -31.31
CA MET A 1 -22.70 2.82 -32.42
C MET A 1 -21.80 2.30 -33.53
N VAL A 2 -22.36 2.16 -34.74
CA VAL A 2 -21.74 2.07 -36.10
C VAL A 2 -20.62 1.02 -36.31
N GLY A 3 -20.60 0.17 -37.33
CA GLY A 3 -21.43 0.03 -38.53
C GLY A 3 -20.94 -1.21 -39.31
N SER A 4 -21.90 -1.92 -39.88
CA SER A 4 -21.78 -3.02 -40.84
C SER A 4 -21.07 -2.57 -42.11
N LEU A 5 -20.28 -3.45 -42.75
CA LEU A 5 -20.06 -3.39 -44.21
C LEU A 5 -19.74 -4.79 -44.74
N SER A 6 -20.80 -5.56 -45.00
CA SER A 6 -20.78 -6.67 -45.97
C SER A 6 -20.95 -6.07 -47.36
N ILE A 7 -20.05 -6.39 -48.29
CA ILE A 7 -20.23 -6.08 -49.72
C ILE A 7 -20.26 -7.40 -50.49
N LEU A 8 -21.48 -7.76 -50.90
CA LEU A 8 -21.84 -8.59 -52.04
C LEU A 8 -21.28 -7.98 -53.34
N LEU A 9 -20.91 -8.81 -54.32
CA LEU A 9 -21.57 -8.71 -55.63
C LEU A 9 -21.49 -10.02 -56.44
N PRO A 10 -22.58 -10.41 -57.13
CA PRO A 10 -22.70 -11.60 -57.99
C PRO A 10 -22.47 -11.25 -59.46
N LEU A 11 -22.47 -12.25 -60.37
CA LEU A 11 -23.31 -12.28 -61.58
C LEU A 11 -22.99 -13.50 -62.46
N SER A 12 -24.04 -14.28 -62.68
CA SER A 12 -24.21 -15.25 -63.76
C SER A 12 -24.48 -14.52 -65.08
N LEU A 13 -24.15 -15.17 -66.20
CA LEU A 13 -24.92 -14.99 -67.44
C LEU A 13 -24.83 -16.27 -68.28
N SER A 14 -26.00 -16.85 -68.47
CA SER A 14 -26.34 -17.94 -69.38
C SER A 14 -27.40 -17.40 -70.33
N SER A 15 -27.22 -17.59 -71.64
CA SER A 15 -28.28 -17.49 -72.67
C SER A 15 -27.70 -18.09 -73.96
N ALA A 16 -28.07 -19.27 -74.43
CA ALA A 16 -29.37 -19.74 -74.94
C ALA A 16 -29.56 -19.50 -76.45
N LEU A 17 -29.66 -20.63 -77.16
CA LEU A 17 -30.38 -20.93 -78.42
C LEU A 17 -29.99 -20.22 -79.73
N LEU A 18 -29.70 -21.01 -80.78
CA LEU A 18 -30.72 -21.43 -81.76
C LEU A 18 -30.11 -22.44 -82.77
N SER A 19 -30.81 -23.55 -83.02
CA SER A 19 -30.66 -24.39 -84.23
C SER A 19 -31.86 -24.11 -85.15
N PRO A 20 -31.73 -24.22 -86.49
CA PRO A 20 -32.08 -25.48 -87.14
C PRO A 20 -31.22 -25.86 -88.37
N ASP A 21 -30.83 -27.14 -88.39
CA ASP A 21 -30.94 -28.14 -89.47
C ASP A 21 -31.03 -27.72 -90.97
N GLN A 22 -30.05 -28.13 -91.78
CA GLN A 22 -30.11 -29.24 -92.78
C GLN A 22 -28.94 -29.14 -93.80
N SER A 23 -28.21 -30.26 -93.95
CA SER A 23 -27.47 -30.86 -95.10
C SER A 23 -27.05 -29.99 -96.32
N GLU A 24 -25.87 -30.11 -96.97
CA GLU A 24 -25.10 -31.27 -97.46
C GLU A 24 -23.65 -30.88 -97.86
N PHE A 25 -22.74 -31.89 -97.78
CA PHE A 25 -21.54 -32.19 -98.59
C PHE A 25 -20.42 -31.15 -98.90
N GLY A 26 -19.16 -31.58 -98.64
CA GLY A 26 -17.99 -31.15 -99.43
C GLY A 26 -16.66 -31.08 -98.66
N SER A 27 -15.75 -32.00 -98.94
CA SER A 27 -14.50 -32.32 -98.26
C SER A 27 -13.32 -31.33 -98.42
N THR A 28 -12.82 -30.85 -97.28
CA THR A 28 -11.42 -30.67 -96.78
C THR A 28 -10.31 -29.89 -97.52
N PRO A 29 -9.37 -29.30 -96.75
CA PRO A 29 -8.66 -28.04 -97.07
C PRO A 29 -7.11 -28.12 -97.01
N HIS A 30 -6.44 -26.97 -97.21
CA HIS A 30 -5.00 -26.75 -97.00
C HIS A 30 -4.79 -25.84 -95.75
N CYS A 31 -3.88 -26.21 -94.82
CA CYS A 31 -3.74 -25.64 -93.45
C CYS A 31 -2.61 -24.60 -93.24
N PRO A 32 -2.91 -23.44 -92.59
CA PRO A 32 -1.95 -22.56 -91.90
C PRO A 32 -2.11 -22.50 -90.35
N SER A 33 -2.79 -23.48 -89.74
CA SER A 33 -3.28 -23.47 -88.34
C SER A 33 -2.25 -23.68 -87.22
N LEU A 34 -1.01 -24.09 -87.51
CA LEU A 34 -0.05 -24.47 -86.46
C LEU A 34 0.57 -23.27 -85.69
N LYS A 35 0.93 -22.17 -86.37
CA LYS A 35 1.60 -21.02 -85.72
C LYS A 35 0.71 -20.27 -84.71
N ILE A 36 -0.58 -20.17 -84.98
CA ILE A 36 -1.55 -19.45 -84.12
C ILE A 36 -1.84 -20.26 -82.85
N ILE A 37 -1.87 -21.59 -82.96
CA ILE A 37 -2.08 -22.50 -81.83
C ILE A 37 -0.86 -22.52 -80.91
N GLU A 38 0.34 -22.44 -81.48
CA GLU A 38 1.60 -22.39 -80.73
C GLU A 38 1.73 -21.09 -79.92
N GLN A 39 1.38 -19.94 -80.50
CA GLN A 39 1.37 -18.65 -79.80
C GLN A 39 0.29 -18.52 -78.72
N ARG A 40 -0.89 -19.15 -78.90
CA ARG A 40 -1.91 -19.18 -77.84
C ARG A 40 -1.49 -20.06 -76.67
N LYS A 41 -0.87 -21.22 -76.96
CA LYS A 41 -0.33 -22.10 -75.92
C LYS A 41 0.83 -21.47 -75.14
N SER A 42 1.69 -20.67 -75.79
CA SER A 42 2.75 -19.93 -75.10
C SER A 42 2.18 -18.83 -74.19
N ASN A 43 1.20 -18.06 -74.68
CA ASN A 43 0.60 -16.98 -73.92
C ASN A 43 -0.23 -17.48 -72.72
N ASP A 44 -0.95 -18.60 -72.87
CA ASP A 44 -1.71 -19.20 -71.76
C ASP A 44 -0.78 -19.75 -70.67
N ALA A 45 0.38 -20.31 -71.04
CA ALA A 45 1.40 -20.77 -70.09
C ALA A 45 2.08 -19.60 -69.35
N GLU A 46 2.35 -18.50 -70.05
CA GLU A 46 2.87 -17.27 -69.43
C GLU A 46 1.88 -16.66 -68.43
N VAL A 47 0.58 -16.63 -68.77
CA VAL A 47 -0.48 -16.14 -67.87
C VAL A 47 -0.63 -17.03 -66.63
N GLU A 48 -0.50 -18.35 -66.77
CA GLU A 48 -0.56 -19.26 -65.63
C GLU A 48 0.66 -19.09 -64.71
N SER A 49 1.86 -18.91 -65.28
CA SER A 49 3.08 -18.65 -64.49
C SER A 49 2.99 -17.35 -63.68
N LEU A 50 2.39 -16.31 -64.26
CA LEU A 50 2.14 -15.05 -63.58
C LEU A 50 1.13 -15.21 -62.45
N ARG A 51 0.04 -15.96 -62.68
CA ARG A 51 -0.95 -16.27 -61.63
C ARG A 51 -0.29 -17.01 -60.46
N GLU A 52 0.54 -18.00 -60.74
CA GLU A 52 1.28 -18.73 -59.71
C GLU A 52 2.24 -17.80 -58.95
N GLU A 53 2.96 -16.91 -59.64
CA GLU A 53 3.83 -15.91 -58.99
C GLU A 53 3.03 -14.96 -58.09
N TYR A 54 1.88 -14.47 -58.57
CA TYR A 54 0.97 -13.64 -57.76
C TYR A 54 0.43 -14.40 -56.55
N HIS A 55 0.02 -15.65 -56.71
CA HIS A 55 -0.46 -16.48 -55.60
C HIS A 55 0.65 -16.75 -54.57
N GLN A 56 1.89 -16.98 -55.01
CA GLN A 56 3.05 -17.09 -54.12
C GLN A 56 3.36 -15.76 -53.41
N ARG A 57 3.25 -14.63 -54.12
CA ARG A 57 3.41 -13.29 -53.55
C ARG A 57 2.35 -13.01 -52.49
N VAL A 58 1.09 -13.34 -52.76
CA VAL A 58 -0.01 -13.19 -51.80
C VAL A 58 0.21 -14.08 -50.58
N ALA A 59 0.54 -15.36 -50.77
CA ALA A 59 0.82 -16.27 -49.67
C ALA A 59 2.01 -15.83 -48.79
N THR A 60 3.06 -15.26 -49.39
CA THR A 60 4.19 -14.71 -48.64
C THR A 60 3.81 -13.44 -47.88
N LEU A 61 2.97 -12.57 -48.46
CA LEU A 61 2.44 -11.39 -47.79
C LEU A 61 1.51 -11.75 -46.63
N GLU A 62 0.60 -12.70 -46.81
CA GLU A 62 -0.31 -13.18 -45.76
C GLU A 62 0.45 -13.74 -44.56
N ARG A 63 1.49 -14.55 -44.80
CA ARG A 63 2.37 -15.06 -43.72
C ARG A 63 3.07 -13.92 -42.97
N LYS A 64 3.56 -12.90 -43.69
CA LYS A 64 4.19 -11.71 -43.07
C LYS A 64 3.17 -10.91 -42.25
N VAL A 65 1.96 -10.69 -42.76
CA VAL A 65 0.88 -9.99 -42.05
C VAL A 65 0.51 -10.74 -40.77
N TYR A 66 0.41 -12.06 -40.82
CA TYR A 66 0.16 -12.88 -39.63
C TYR A 66 1.30 -12.77 -38.60
N ALA A 67 2.55 -12.89 -39.05
CA ALA A 67 3.72 -12.77 -38.17
C ALA A 67 3.80 -11.40 -37.48
N LEU A 68 3.63 -10.32 -38.25
CA LEU A 68 3.63 -8.94 -37.73
C LEU A 68 2.43 -8.66 -36.83
N THR A 69 1.26 -9.24 -37.13
CA THR A 69 0.07 -9.12 -36.28
C THR A 69 0.31 -9.76 -34.92
N LYS A 70 0.91 -10.95 -34.90
CA LYS A 70 1.27 -11.66 -33.67
C LYS A 70 2.29 -10.87 -32.86
N GLU A 71 3.33 -10.34 -33.50
CA GLU A 71 4.37 -9.52 -32.85
C GLU A 71 3.80 -8.23 -32.26
N ARG A 72 2.94 -7.53 -33.00
CA ARG A 72 2.22 -6.33 -32.52
C ARG A 72 1.37 -6.63 -31.28
N ASP A 73 0.66 -7.75 -31.26
CA ASP A 73 -0.17 -8.13 -30.12
C ASP A 73 0.65 -8.50 -28.88
N THR A 74 1.82 -9.12 -29.06
CA THR A 74 2.75 -9.37 -27.94
C THR A 74 3.31 -8.07 -27.38
N LEU A 75 3.77 -7.16 -28.24
CA LEU A 75 4.33 -5.86 -27.83
C LEU A 75 3.29 -4.99 -27.11
N ARG A 76 2.03 -4.98 -27.59
CA ARG A 76 0.94 -4.24 -26.94
C ARG A 76 0.67 -4.72 -25.51
N ARG A 77 0.73 -6.03 -25.25
CA ARG A 77 0.56 -6.60 -23.90
C ARG A 77 1.72 -6.22 -22.97
N GLU A 78 2.94 -6.23 -23.48
CA GLU A 78 4.12 -5.82 -22.71
C GLU A 78 4.10 -4.32 -22.37
N GLN A 79 3.66 -3.48 -23.31
CA GLN A 79 3.51 -2.06 -23.10
C GLN A 79 2.46 -1.75 -22.01
N ASN A 80 1.33 -2.46 -22.02
CA ASN A 80 0.30 -2.32 -20.97
C ASN A 80 0.83 -2.69 -19.58
N LYS A 81 1.60 -3.78 -19.46
CA LYS A 81 2.24 -4.14 -18.18
C LYS A 81 3.23 -3.08 -17.69
N LYS A 82 3.99 -2.47 -18.62
CA LYS A 82 4.90 -1.37 -18.31
C LYS A 82 4.15 -0.10 -17.89
N SER A 83 2.99 0.19 -18.49
CA SER A 83 2.17 1.34 -18.06
C SER A 83 1.55 1.13 -16.68
N ASP A 84 1.11 -0.09 -16.35
CA ASP A 84 0.57 -0.41 -15.02
C ASP A 84 1.66 -0.28 -13.95
N ALA A 85 2.87 -0.76 -14.23
CA ALA A 85 4.03 -0.57 -13.34
C ALA A 85 4.37 0.93 -13.16
N ALA A 86 4.30 1.73 -14.22
CA ALA A 86 4.54 3.17 -14.13
C ALA A 86 3.46 3.91 -13.33
N ALA A 87 2.20 3.47 -13.39
CA ALA A 87 1.12 4.02 -12.56
C ALA A 87 1.34 3.70 -11.07
N LEU A 88 1.70 2.46 -10.74
CA LEU A 88 2.01 2.04 -9.37
C LEU A 88 3.24 2.76 -8.80
N LEU A 89 4.24 3.07 -9.62
CA LEU A 89 5.40 3.85 -9.17
C LEU A 89 5.00 5.28 -8.80
N LYS A 90 4.16 5.95 -9.60
CA LYS A 90 3.65 7.28 -9.28
C LYS A 90 2.86 7.29 -7.97
N GLU A 91 1.97 6.31 -7.78
CA GLU A 91 1.20 6.18 -6.53
C GLU A 91 2.13 5.98 -5.32
N LYS A 92 3.16 5.14 -5.46
CA LYS A 92 4.16 4.95 -4.39
C LYS A 92 4.98 6.20 -4.10
N ASP A 93 5.40 6.93 -5.14
CA ASP A 93 6.14 8.19 -4.98
C ASP A 93 5.27 9.25 -4.28
N GLU A 94 3.97 9.30 -4.58
CA GLU A 94 3.01 10.16 -3.87
C GLU A 94 2.88 9.79 -2.38
N ILE A 95 2.77 8.50 -2.06
CA ILE A 95 2.73 8.02 -0.67
C ILE A 95 4.04 8.35 0.06
N ILE A 96 5.20 8.16 -0.59
CA ILE A 96 6.50 8.49 0.01
C ILE A 96 6.55 9.98 0.35
N ASN A 97 6.12 10.86 -0.54
CA ASN A 97 6.11 12.30 -0.28
C ASN A 97 5.20 12.66 0.90
N GLN A 98 4.02 12.03 1.03
CA GLN A 98 3.14 12.22 2.18
C GLN A 98 3.79 11.76 3.48
N VAL A 99 4.36 10.55 3.51
CA VAL A 99 5.04 9.99 4.69
C VAL A 99 6.24 10.84 5.11
N MET A 100 7.00 11.36 4.15
CA MET A 100 8.13 12.25 4.45
C MET A 100 7.66 13.58 5.07
N ALA A 101 6.58 14.18 4.55
CA ALA A 101 6.01 15.39 5.12
C ALA A 101 5.48 15.16 6.55
N GLU A 102 4.77 14.06 6.79
CA GLU A 102 4.31 13.67 8.12
C GLU A 102 5.48 13.42 9.07
N GLY A 103 6.53 12.76 8.61
CA GLY A 103 7.75 12.50 9.37
C GLY A 103 8.44 13.79 9.85
N GLU A 104 8.55 14.81 8.99
CA GLU A 104 9.09 16.11 9.36
C GLU A 104 8.23 16.83 10.40
N GLU A 105 6.90 16.79 10.27
CA GLU A 105 6.00 17.39 11.26
C GLU A 105 6.08 16.70 12.62
N LEU A 106 6.08 15.36 12.62
CA LEU A 106 6.23 14.57 13.84
C LEU A 106 7.58 14.83 14.52
N SER A 107 8.66 14.94 13.74
CA SER A 107 9.98 15.28 14.26
C SER A 107 9.98 16.65 14.95
N LYS A 108 9.34 17.67 14.35
CA LYS A 108 9.20 19.00 14.97
C LYS A 108 8.38 18.95 16.27
N LYS A 109 7.28 18.19 16.28
CA LYS A 109 6.43 17.99 17.48
C LYS A 109 7.20 17.28 18.61
N GLN A 110 7.95 16.24 18.28
CA GLN A 110 8.80 15.51 19.23
C GLN A 110 9.87 16.42 19.83
N ALA A 111 10.61 17.16 19.00
CA ALA A 111 11.62 18.09 19.48
C ALA A 111 11.04 19.19 20.41
N ALA A 112 9.83 19.69 20.12
CA ALA A 112 9.14 20.64 20.98
C ALA A 112 8.75 20.03 22.34
N GLN A 113 8.22 18.80 22.34
CA GLN A 113 7.87 18.08 23.56
C GLN A 113 9.09 17.78 24.44
N GLU A 114 10.18 17.29 23.85
CA GLU A 114 11.44 17.05 24.56
C GLU A 114 12.00 18.34 25.19
N GLY A 115 11.87 19.47 24.49
CA GLY A 115 12.23 20.79 25.01
C GLY A 115 11.43 21.20 26.24
N GLN A 116 10.11 20.96 26.24
CA GLN A 116 9.24 21.23 27.39
C GLN A 116 9.58 20.33 28.58
N ILE A 117 9.77 19.03 28.35
CA ILE A 117 10.17 18.06 29.39
C ILE A 117 11.50 18.47 30.02
N ARG A 118 12.45 18.94 29.22
CA ARG A 118 13.75 19.41 29.73
C ARG A 118 13.61 20.62 30.66
N LYS A 119 12.72 21.57 30.35
CA LYS A 119 12.43 22.72 31.21
C LYS A 119 11.80 22.28 32.53
N LEU A 120 10.81 21.39 32.50
CA LEU A 120 10.16 20.86 33.71
C LEU A 120 11.15 20.12 34.61
N ARG A 121 12.03 19.30 34.03
CA ARG A 121 13.11 18.62 34.79
C ARG A 121 14.12 19.59 35.39
N ALA A 122 14.37 20.72 34.76
CA ALA A 122 15.24 21.76 35.32
C ALA A 122 14.57 22.42 36.54
N GLN A 123 13.32 22.84 36.40
CA GLN A 123 12.53 23.41 37.50
C GLN A 123 12.44 22.45 38.69
N ILE A 124 12.20 21.16 38.45
CA ILE A 124 12.19 20.13 39.49
C ILE A 124 13.50 20.09 40.27
N ARG A 125 14.64 20.06 39.57
CA ARG A 125 15.97 20.01 40.22
C ARG A 125 16.26 21.24 41.05
N GLU A 126 15.89 22.43 40.56
CA GLU A 126 16.01 23.68 41.33
C GLU A 126 15.18 23.58 42.63
N PHE A 127 13.94 23.10 42.57
CA PHE A 127 13.11 22.93 43.77
C PHE A 127 13.64 21.86 44.75
N GLU A 128 14.26 20.80 44.26
CA GLU A 128 14.87 19.75 45.09
C GLU A 128 16.12 20.25 45.83
N GLU A 129 16.96 21.06 45.17
CA GLU A 129 18.17 21.62 45.75
C GLU A 129 17.85 22.63 46.86
N ASP A 130 16.80 23.43 46.69
CA ASP A 130 16.36 24.44 47.66
C ASP A 130 15.67 23.83 48.89
N LYS A 131 14.97 22.69 48.75
CA LYS A 131 14.20 22.04 49.83
C LYS A 131 14.60 20.59 50.02
N LYS A 132 15.58 20.35 50.90
CA LYS A 132 16.02 19.02 51.37
C LYS A 132 14.83 18.22 51.94
N GLY A 133 14.16 17.43 51.11
CA GLY A 133 13.04 16.57 51.51
C GLY A 133 11.90 16.50 50.49
N LEU A 134 11.87 17.36 49.47
CA LEU A 134 10.85 17.28 48.44
C LEU A 134 11.03 16.01 47.60
N ILE A 135 9.97 15.19 47.51
CA ILE A 135 9.96 13.98 46.69
C ILE A 135 9.26 14.34 45.39
N THR A 136 9.99 14.59 44.32
CA THR A 136 9.37 14.67 43.01
C THR A 136 9.11 13.27 42.48
N LYS A 137 7.83 12.92 42.31
CA LYS A 137 7.43 11.68 41.63
C LYS A 137 7.05 12.05 40.21
N LEU A 138 7.84 11.58 39.25
CA LEU A 138 7.43 11.58 37.86
C LEU A 138 6.40 10.45 37.69
N GLN A 139 5.15 10.83 37.41
CA GLN A 139 4.11 9.90 37.01
C GLN A 139 3.76 10.16 35.55
N ASP A 140 3.79 9.10 34.74
CA ASP A 140 3.32 9.17 33.36
C ASP A 140 1.78 9.26 33.38
N GLY A 141 1.26 10.49 33.30
CA GLY A 141 -0.16 10.77 33.18
C GLY A 141 -0.70 10.35 31.80
N LYS A 142 -1.98 9.99 31.74
CA LYS A 142 -2.68 9.72 30.46
C LYS A 142 -3.16 10.99 29.76
N THR A 143 -2.96 12.15 30.39
CA THR A 143 -3.35 13.47 29.92
C THR A 143 -2.30 14.06 28.97
N LEU A 144 -2.76 14.90 28.02
CA LEU A 144 -1.87 15.62 27.09
C LEU A 144 -1.14 16.79 27.77
N ASP A 145 -1.62 17.21 28.94
CA ASP A 145 -1.09 18.33 29.71
C ASP A 145 -0.11 17.84 30.78
N ASN A 146 1.04 18.53 30.87
CA ASN A 146 2.06 18.24 31.87
C ASN A 146 1.75 19.04 33.14
N GLU A 147 1.38 18.35 34.22
CA GLU A 147 1.12 18.94 35.53
C GLU A 147 2.28 18.65 36.49
N LEU A 148 2.73 19.67 37.23
CA LEU A 148 3.72 19.52 38.29
C LEU A 148 3.03 19.71 39.64
N GLU A 149 2.72 18.61 40.32
CA GLU A 149 2.19 18.64 41.68
C GLU A 149 3.34 18.46 42.68
N VAL A 150 3.57 19.50 43.50
CA VAL A 150 4.61 19.51 44.53
C VAL A 150 3.95 19.17 45.86
N VAL A 151 4.16 17.95 46.35
CA VAL A 151 3.70 17.52 47.67
C VAL A 151 4.85 17.61 48.66
N GLU A 152 4.77 18.55 49.60
CA GLU A 152 5.73 18.65 50.70
C GLU A 152 5.50 17.51 51.69
N GLY A 153 6.53 16.71 51.95
CA GLY A 153 6.43 15.57 52.87
C GLY A 153 7.78 15.03 53.27
N MET A 154 7.81 14.11 54.23
CA MET A 154 9.02 13.42 54.67
C MET A 154 8.86 11.92 54.45
N LYS A 155 9.86 11.30 53.82
CA LYS A 155 9.93 9.84 53.72
C LYS A 155 10.71 9.28 54.91
N LEU A 156 10.09 8.32 55.60
CA LEU A 156 10.76 7.49 56.58
C LEU A 156 11.04 6.14 55.92
N ASP A 157 12.25 5.62 56.08
CA ASP A 157 12.64 4.32 55.51
C ASP A 157 12.05 3.13 56.29
N ARG A 158 11.51 3.37 57.49
CA ARG A 158 10.88 2.35 58.32
C ARG A 158 9.37 2.33 58.12
N GLY A 159 8.83 1.13 57.91
CA GLY A 159 7.39 0.87 57.79
C GLY A 159 6.73 0.50 59.14
N TYR A 160 5.49 0.03 59.06
CA TYR A 160 4.72 -0.44 60.21
C TYR A 160 5.29 -1.75 60.79
N ILE A 161 5.20 -1.90 62.12
CA ILE A 161 5.71 -3.08 62.83
C ILE A 161 4.85 -4.32 62.56
N SER A 162 3.54 -4.13 62.41
CA SER A 162 2.56 -5.20 62.26
C SER A 162 1.58 -4.88 61.13
N PRO A 163 1.19 -5.87 60.31
CA PRO A 163 0.23 -5.66 59.23
C PRO A 163 -1.18 -5.28 59.70
N TYR A 164 -1.49 -5.43 61.00
CA TYR A 164 -2.77 -4.97 61.56
C TYR A 164 -2.98 -3.45 61.47
N PHE A 165 -1.95 -2.67 61.14
CA PHE A 165 -2.07 -1.23 60.92
C PHE A 165 -2.54 -0.84 59.51
N ILE A 166 -2.78 -1.81 58.62
CA ILE A 166 -3.25 -1.54 57.25
C ILE A 166 -4.72 -1.09 57.29
N THR A 167 -4.98 0.13 56.81
CA THR A 167 -6.34 0.66 56.63
C THR A 167 -6.89 0.34 55.25
N ASN A 168 -6.04 0.41 54.21
CA ASN A 168 -6.41 0.11 52.84
C ASN A 168 -5.86 -1.26 52.40
N GLN A 169 -6.72 -2.28 52.39
CA GLN A 169 -6.33 -3.65 52.02
C GLN A 169 -5.88 -3.80 50.56
N ASN A 170 -6.45 -3.02 49.63
CA ASN A 170 -6.09 -3.10 48.21
C ASN A 170 -4.64 -2.72 47.94
N ASN A 171 -4.17 -1.67 48.62
CA ASN A 171 -2.82 -1.13 48.41
C ASN A 171 -1.82 -1.56 49.49
N GLN A 172 -2.28 -2.29 50.52
CA GLN A 172 -1.51 -2.62 51.73
C GLN A 172 -0.82 -1.38 52.33
N LYS A 173 -1.56 -0.28 52.43
CA LYS A 173 -1.08 1.01 52.95
C LYS A 173 -1.84 1.39 54.22
N CYS A 174 -1.12 2.08 55.11
CA CYS A 174 -1.69 2.80 56.23
C CYS A 174 -1.81 4.26 55.83
N GLU A 175 -3.05 4.72 55.66
CA GLU A 175 -3.38 6.10 55.35
C GLU A 175 -4.15 6.67 56.54
N LEU A 176 -3.65 7.77 57.12
CA LEU A 176 -4.19 8.44 58.30
C LEU A 176 -4.28 9.94 58.00
N GLU A 177 -5.39 10.57 58.35
CA GLU A 177 -5.58 12.01 58.25
C GLU A 177 -5.24 12.69 59.57
N ASN A 178 -4.47 13.78 59.52
CA ASN A 178 -4.02 14.57 60.68
C ASN A 178 -3.51 13.72 61.87
N PRO A 179 -2.55 12.78 61.66
CA PRO A 179 -2.06 11.94 62.74
C PRO A 179 -1.16 12.72 63.70
N LEU A 180 -1.25 12.39 64.99
CA LEU A 180 -0.28 12.79 66.00
C LEU A 180 0.98 11.92 65.88
N ILE A 181 2.15 12.54 65.73
CA ILE A 181 3.43 11.85 65.59
C ILE A 181 4.17 11.88 66.94
N ILE A 182 4.51 10.70 67.46
CA ILE A 182 5.23 10.55 68.73
C ILE A 182 6.61 9.98 68.45
N ILE A 183 7.65 10.68 68.92
CA ILE A 183 9.05 10.27 68.74
C ILE A 183 9.58 9.82 70.11
N HIS A 184 10.06 8.58 70.18
CA HIS A 184 10.66 8.03 71.39
C HIS A 184 12.02 7.40 71.08
N GLU A 185 13.03 7.69 71.90
CA GLU A 185 14.42 7.28 71.67
C GLU A 185 14.71 5.85 72.17
N LYS A 186 13.99 5.39 73.20
CA LYS A 186 14.23 4.08 73.82
C LYS A 186 13.32 3.00 73.24
N LYS A 187 13.76 1.74 73.35
CA LYS A 187 12.93 0.58 72.99
C LYS A 187 11.77 0.47 73.98
N ILE A 188 10.56 0.34 73.45
CA ILE A 188 9.36 0.08 74.24
C ILE A 188 9.32 -1.43 74.51
N SER A 189 9.64 -1.83 75.73
CA SER A 189 9.61 -3.24 76.17
C SER A 189 8.49 -3.51 77.18
N SER A 190 8.02 -2.48 77.90
CA SER A 190 7.01 -2.59 78.94
C SER A 190 5.71 -1.92 78.52
N ILE A 191 4.58 -2.54 78.91
CA ILE A 191 3.25 -1.99 78.64
C ILE A 191 3.01 -0.67 79.37
N ASN A 192 3.64 -0.48 80.53
CA ASN A 192 3.49 0.75 81.33
C ASN A 192 4.02 1.99 80.60
N ASP A 193 5.00 1.83 79.70
CA ASP A 193 5.52 2.95 78.91
C ASP A 193 4.50 3.38 77.84
N VAL A 194 3.76 2.43 77.27
CA VAL A 194 2.69 2.72 76.30
C VAL A 194 1.51 3.42 76.97
N VAL A 195 1.11 2.98 78.17
CA VAL A 195 -0.01 3.59 78.91
C VAL A 195 0.26 5.06 79.20
N LYS A 196 1.48 5.40 79.65
CA LYS A 196 1.89 6.79 79.90
C LYS A 196 1.82 7.66 78.64
N VAL A 197 2.17 7.10 77.49
CA VAL A 197 2.08 7.81 76.21
C VAL A 197 0.62 8.07 75.81
N LEU A 198 -0.27 7.09 76.03
CA LEU A 198 -1.70 7.26 75.74
C LEU A 198 -2.37 8.32 76.62
N GLU A 199 -2.00 8.39 77.91
CA GLU A 199 -2.47 9.44 78.81
C GLU A 199 -2.06 10.84 78.34
N LEU A 200 -0.84 11.00 77.84
CA LEU A 200 -0.35 12.27 77.30
C LEU A 200 -1.11 12.70 76.04
N VAL A 201 -1.46 11.75 75.16
CA VAL A 201 -2.23 12.04 73.94
C VAL A 201 -3.65 12.49 74.25
N LEU A 202 -4.29 11.94 75.29
CA LEU A 202 -5.64 12.34 75.70
C LEU A 202 -5.72 13.74 76.33
N GLN A 203 -4.59 14.31 76.74
CA GLN A 203 -4.50 15.64 77.34
C GLN A 203 -4.22 16.75 76.31
N LEU A 204 -3.85 16.39 75.08
CA LEU A 204 -3.62 17.29 73.95
C LEU A 204 -4.93 17.58 73.19
#